data_AF-A0A9P0GT44-F1
#
_entry.id   AF-A0A9P0GT44-F1
#
_cell.length_a   1.000
_cell.length_b   1.000
_cell.length_c   1.000
_cell.angle_alpha   90.00
_cell.angle_beta   90.00
_cell.angle_gamma   90.00
#
_symmetry.space_group_name_H-M   'P 1'
#
loop_
_entity.id
_entity.type
_entity.pdbx_description
1 polymer ?
#
loop_
_entity_poly.entity_id
_entity_poly.type
_entity_poly.pdbx_seq_one_letter_code
_entity_poly.pdbx_strand_id
1 'polypeptide(L)'
;MCNFGLFLTTLVVVIVSVPQVNADCERARSLLGAEDVCWSRKVEIIDRLQYTQKRIMNFAKKKLGMDVEKEEPQKCEYYYCIFSEMKLINPDYDVPCIERTSNWVKRNTLYNDGEILLERVEKCSEELKYSFNSNINFLADNVDKPKNERLRTSEGQSKCEISLEYMKCMANPSKITECPVFQFP
;
A
#
# COMPACT_ATOMS: atom_id res chain seq x y z
N MET A 1 9.15 18.94 -64.24
CA MET A 1 9.41 19.24 -62.82
C MET A 1 8.08 19.26 -62.08
N CYS A 2 7.79 18.23 -61.28
CA CYS A 2 6.69 18.24 -60.31
C CYS A 2 7.15 17.46 -59.08
N ASN A 3 7.21 18.19 -57.96
CA ASN A 3 7.67 17.77 -56.65
C ASN A 3 6.75 16.68 -56.07
N PHE A 4 7.16 15.41 -56.14
CA PHE A 4 6.50 14.29 -55.46
C PHE A 4 7.22 13.84 -54.18
N GLY A 5 8.25 14.57 -53.74
CA GLY A 5 9.09 14.18 -52.60
C GLY A 5 8.70 14.78 -51.24
N LEU A 6 7.66 15.60 -51.16
CA LEU A 6 7.36 16.41 -49.96
C LEU A 6 6.10 15.99 -49.18
N PHE A 7 5.34 15.00 -49.67
CA PHE A 7 4.12 14.54 -48.99
C PHE A 7 4.31 13.32 -48.08
N LEU A 8 5.43 12.60 -48.18
CA LEU A 8 5.70 11.44 -47.32
C LEU A 8 6.46 11.78 -46.03
N THR A 9 7.15 12.92 -45.97
CA THR A 9 7.91 13.33 -44.77
C THR A 9 7.06 14.02 -43.72
N THR A 10 5.88 14.54 -44.09
CA THR A 10 4.93 15.15 -43.14
C THR A 10 4.05 14.14 -42.42
N LEU A 11 3.81 12.95 -43.00
CA LEU A 11 3.01 11.91 -42.34
C LEU A 11 3.79 11.16 -41.23
N VAL A 12 5.13 11.09 -41.36
CA VAL A 12 5.99 10.36 -40.42
C VAL A 12 6.22 11.15 -39.11
N VAL A 13 6.02 12.46 -39.12
CA VAL A 13 6.23 13.33 -37.95
C VAL A 13 4.94 13.58 -37.16
N VAL A 14 3.76 13.13 -37.61
CA VAL A 14 2.54 13.13 -36.77
C VAL A 14 2.46 11.89 -35.86
N ILE A 15 3.47 11.01 -35.91
CA ILE A 15 3.80 10.07 -34.81
C ILE A 15 4.66 10.79 -33.75
N VAL A 16 4.66 12.12 -33.73
CA VAL A 16 5.08 12.90 -32.55
C VAL A 16 4.02 12.71 -31.48
N SER A 17 4.43 11.93 -30.47
CA SER A 17 3.95 12.01 -29.10
C SER A 17 2.43 11.87 -28.94
N VAL A 18 1.92 10.65 -29.14
CA VAL A 18 0.95 10.19 -28.14
C VAL A 18 1.80 10.08 -26.86
N PRO A 19 1.62 10.95 -25.84
CA PRO A 19 2.18 10.63 -24.54
C PRO A 19 1.64 9.24 -24.25
N GLN A 20 2.53 8.25 -24.11
CA GLN A 20 2.13 7.00 -23.48
C GLN A 20 1.46 7.45 -22.20
N VAL A 21 0.15 7.26 -22.13
CA VAL A 21 -0.62 7.45 -20.92
C VAL A 21 0.02 6.42 -20.01
N ASN A 22 1.00 6.85 -19.20
CA ASN A 22 1.39 6.12 -18.01
C ASN A 22 0.04 5.80 -17.39
N ALA A 23 -0.30 4.51 -17.30
CA ALA A 23 -1.52 4.12 -16.62
C ALA A 23 -1.40 4.74 -15.23
N ASP A 24 -2.15 5.81 -14.98
CA ASP A 24 -2.14 6.47 -13.70
C ASP A 24 -2.48 5.36 -12.70
N CYS A 25 -1.58 5.12 -11.75
CA CYS A 25 -1.72 4.09 -10.73
C CYS A 25 -2.95 4.41 -9.87
N GLU A 26 -4.15 4.08 -10.35
CA GLU A 26 -5.40 4.38 -9.67
C GLU A 26 -5.59 3.38 -8.55
N ARG A 27 -5.57 3.88 -7.31
CA ARG A 27 -5.87 3.08 -6.13
C ARG A 27 -7.36 2.70 -6.14
N ALA A 28 -7.64 1.46 -5.75
CA ALA A 28 -9.01 0.94 -5.72
C ALA A 28 -9.94 1.84 -4.89
N ARG A 29 -11.11 2.19 -5.44
CA ARG A 29 -12.09 3.09 -4.78
C ARG A 29 -12.51 2.60 -3.39
N SER A 30 -12.59 1.29 -3.18
CA SER A 30 -12.93 0.72 -1.88
C SER A 30 -11.88 1.01 -0.81
N LEU A 31 -10.60 1.06 -1.19
CA LEU A 31 -9.51 1.38 -0.28
C LEU A 31 -9.51 2.87 0.06
N LEU A 32 -9.67 3.73 -0.96
CA LEU A 32 -9.78 5.18 -0.75
C LEU A 32 -10.95 5.55 0.17
N GLY A 33 -12.12 4.95 -0.06
CA GLY A 33 -13.29 5.17 0.81
C GLY A 33 -13.07 4.71 2.25
N ALA A 34 -12.38 3.59 2.46
CA ALA A 34 -12.03 3.12 3.81
C ALA A 34 -11.02 4.06 4.50
N GLU A 35 -10.01 4.53 3.77
CA GLU A 35 -9.04 5.51 4.28
C GLU A 35 -9.72 6.81 4.69
N ASP A 36 -10.60 7.37 3.87
CA ASP A 36 -11.34 8.60 4.19
C ASP A 36 -12.18 8.45 5.46
N VAL A 37 -12.91 7.34 5.58
CA VAL A 37 -13.73 7.03 6.77
C VAL A 37 -12.84 6.91 8.01
N CYS A 38 -11.76 6.14 7.92
CA CYS A 38 -10.88 5.89 9.06
C CYS A 38 -10.07 7.13 9.44
N TRP A 39 -9.66 7.95 8.47
CA TRP A 39 -9.03 9.24 8.70
C TRP A 39 -9.96 10.16 9.50
N SER A 40 -11.24 10.19 9.11
CA SER A 40 -12.26 11.01 9.78
C SER A 40 -12.63 10.54 11.19
N ARG A 41 -12.41 9.27 11.53
CA ARG A 41 -12.82 8.67 12.82
C ARG A 41 -11.67 8.45 13.80
N LYS A 42 -10.46 8.13 13.31
CA LYS A 42 -9.35 7.62 14.14
C LYS A 42 -8.20 8.60 14.32
N VAL A 43 -8.04 9.56 13.40
CA VAL A 43 -6.98 10.56 13.50
C VAL A 43 -7.51 11.78 14.22
N GLU A 44 -6.78 12.31 15.21
CA GLU A 44 -7.20 13.50 15.95
C GLU A 44 -7.14 14.74 15.07
N ILE A 45 -8.00 15.73 15.31
CA ILE A 45 -8.08 16.93 14.44
C ILE A 45 -6.74 17.68 14.40
N ILE A 46 -6.02 17.75 15.53
CA ILE A 46 -4.71 18.39 15.61
C ILE A 46 -3.70 17.65 14.72
N ASP A 47 -3.67 16.31 14.81
CA ASP A 47 -2.80 15.47 13.99
C ASP A 47 -3.12 15.63 12.48
N ARG A 48 -4.40 15.74 12.10
CA ARG A 48 -4.80 16.00 10.71
C ARG A 48 -4.27 17.33 10.19
N LEU A 49 -4.30 18.37 11.02
CA LEU A 49 -3.78 19.69 10.66
C LEU A 49 -2.27 19.65 10.47
N GLN A 50 -1.55 19.03 11.41
CA GLN A 50 -0.10 18.85 11.32
C GLN A 50 0.29 18.05 10.08
N TYR A 51 -0.40 16.95 9.81
CA TYR A 51 -0.18 16.12 8.63
C TYR A 51 -0.40 16.89 7.32
N THR A 52 -1.49 17.67 7.24
CA THR A 52 -1.80 18.51 6.08
C THR A 52 -0.72 19.58 5.86
N GLN A 53 -0.29 20.25 6.93
CA GLN A 53 0.79 21.24 6.87
C GLN A 53 2.09 20.61 6.38
N LYS A 54 2.44 19.43 6.90
CA LYS A 54 3.63 18.68 6.48
C LYS A 54 3.57 18.30 5.00
N ARG A 55 2.40 17.86 4.49
CA ARG A 55 2.22 17.57 3.05
C ARG A 55 2.41 18.79 2.17
N ILE A 56 1.83 19.93 2.55
CA ILE A 56 1.99 21.19 1.80
C ILE A 56 3.47 21.61 1.79
N MET A 57 4.13 21.53 2.94
CA MET A 57 5.56 21.84 3.07
C MET A 57 6.42 20.90 2.23
N ASN A 58 6.15 19.60 2.29
CA ASN A 58 6.84 18.57 1.51
C ASN A 58 6.65 18.76 0.00
N PHE A 59 5.45 19.13 -0.43
CA PHE A 59 5.19 19.49 -1.82
C PHE A 59 6.04 20.69 -2.27
N ALA A 60 6.11 21.74 -1.44
CA ALA A 60 6.93 22.92 -1.72
C ALA A 60 8.43 22.55 -1.77
N LYS A 61 8.94 21.81 -0.77
CA LYS A 61 10.33 21.32 -0.73
C LYS A 61 10.68 20.52 -1.98
N LYS A 62 9.81 19.61 -2.41
CA LYS A 62 10.00 18.83 -3.65
C LYS A 62 10.09 19.72 -4.88
N LYS A 63 9.24 20.76 -4.99
CA LYS A 63 9.29 21.73 -6.10
C LYS A 63 10.57 22.57 -6.10
N LEU A 64 11.17 22.78 -4.93
CA LEU A 64 12.41 23.53 -4.74
C LEU A 64 13.67 22.64 -4.82
N GLY A 65 13.53 21.33 -5.08
CA GLY A 65 14.67 20.40 -5.11
C GLY A 65 15.28 20.14 -3.73
N MET A 66 14.52 20.35 -2.67
CA MET A 66 14.94 20.13 -1.28
C MET A 66 14.49 18.76 -0.78
N ASP A 67 15.21 18.26 0.23
CA ASP A 67 14.86 17.02 0.91
C ASP A 67 13.51 17.11 1.60
N VAL A 68 12.69 16.09 1.37
CA VAL A 68 11.32 15.96 1.88
C VAL A 68 11.35 15.24 3.22
N GLU A 69 10.58 15.72 4.20
CA GLU A 69 10.48 15.03 5.48
C GLU A 69 9.58 13.80 5.35
N LYS A 70 10.01 12.66 5.92
CA LYS A 70 9.17 11.45 5.95
C LYS A 70 7.90 11.72 6.75
N GLU A 71 6.77 11.30 6.21
CA GLU A 71 5.51 11.32 6.93
C GLU A 71 5.57 10.31 8.07
N GLU A 72 4.89 10.60 9.19
CA GLU A 72 4.86 9.68 10.31
C GLU A 72 3.70 8.69 10.11
N PRO A 73 3.91 7.39 10.41
CA PRO A 73 2.83 6.41 10.36
C PRO A 73 1.74 6.75 11.36
N GLN A 74 0.51 6.36 11.02
CA GLN A 74 -0.64 6.57 11.89
C GLN A 74 -0.66 5.57 13.05
N LYS A 75 -1.53 5.80 14.05
CA LYS A 75 -1.72 4.86 15.16
C LYS A 75 -2.30 3.52 14.66
N CYS A 76 -2.09 2.43 15.39
CA CYS A 76 -2.50 1.07 14.98
C CYS A 76 -4.02 0.96 14.68
N GLU A 77 -4.84 1.73 15.37
CA GLU A 77 -6.30 1.76 15.25
C GLU A 77 -6.76 2.29 13.89
N TYR A 78 -5.96 3.14 13.26
CA TYR A 78 -6.23 3.62 11.89
C TYR A 78 -6.14 2.46 10.89
N TYR A 79 -5.08 1.66 10.95
CA TYR A 79 -4.89 0.53 10.04
C TYR A 79 -5.88 -0.60 10.30
N TYR A 80 -6.16 -0.91 11.57
CA TYR A 80 -7.23 -1.85 11.92
C TYR A 80 -8.60 -1.38 11.39
N CYS A 81 -8.90 -0.08 11.49
CA CYS A 81 -10.11 0.49 10.91
C CYS A 81 -10.19 0.25 9.39
N ILE A 82 -9.10 0.46 8.64
CA ILE A 82 -9.09 0.24 7.19
C ILE A 82 -9.46 -1.21 6.86
N PHE A 83 -8.80 -2.20 7.50
CA PHE A 83 -9.11 -3.61 7.26
C PHE A 83 -10.55 -3.96 7.66
N SER A 84 -11.09 -3.33 8.70
CA SER A 84 -12.46 -3.53 9.15
C SER A 84 -13.48 -2.97 8.15
N GLU A 85 -13.32 -1.72 7.71
CA GLU A 85 -14.21 -1.07 6.71
C GLU A 85 -14.15 -1.78 5.35
N MET A 86 -12.98 -2.32 4.98
CA MET A 86 -12.81 -3.15 3.79
C MET A 86 -13.33 -4.59 3.96
N LYS A 87 -13.80 -4.95 5.17
CA LYS A 87 -14.30 -6.30 5.53
C LYS A 87 -13.25 -7.40 5.37
N LEU A 88 -11.98 -7.09 5.57
CA LEU A 88 -10.84 -8.01 5.44
C LEU A 88 -10.49 -8.73 6.74
N ILE A 89 -11.13 -8.35 7.84
CA ILE A 89 -10.94 -8.96 9.16
C ILE A 89 -11.68 -10.31 9.26
N ASN A 90 -11.04 -11.30 9.89
CA ASN A 90 -11.66 -12.56 10.28
C ASN A 90 -12.61 -12.31 11.48
N PRO A 91 -13.89 -12.72 11.41
CA PRO A 91 -14.85 -12.48 12.50
C PRO A 91 -14.54 -13.23 13.80
N ASP A 92 -13.84 -14.37 13.73
CA ASP A 92 -13.57 -15.23 14.89
C ASP A 92 -12.33 -14.76 15.66
N TYR A 93 -11.29 -14.32 14.94
CA TYR A 93 -9.99 -13.95 15.51
C TYR A 93 -9.72 -12.44 15.50
N ASP A 94 -10.54 -11.66 14.77
CA ASP A 94 -10.53 -10.20 14.73
C ASP A 94 -9.19 -9.58 14.28
N VAL A 95 -8.66 -10.16 13.21
CA VAL A 95 -7.38 -9.86 12.57
C VAL A 95 -7.45 -10.09 11.05
N PRO A 96 -6.51 -9.57 10.24
CA PRO A 96 -6.54 -9.73 8.78
C PRO A 96 -6.64 -11.18 8.31
N CYS A 97 -7.53 -11.43 7.34
CA CYS A 97 -7.87 -12.76 6.84
C CYS A 97 -7.33 -12.98 5.42
N ILE A 98 -6.52 -14.02 5.23
CA ILE A 98 -5.94 -14.38 3.92
C ILE A 98 -7.01 -14.51 2.83
N GLU A 99 -8.10 -15.24 3.09
CA GLU A 99 -9.12 -15.52 2.08
C GLU A 99 -9.83 -14.23 1.64
N ARG A 100 -10.22 -13.38 2.62
CA ARG A 100 -10.91 -12.13 2.35
C ARG A 100 -10.01 -11.14 1.63
N THR A 101 -8.75 -11.01 2.06
CA THR A 101 -7.76 -10.14 1.42
C THR A 101 -7.47 -10.60 0.00
N SER A 102 -7.19 -11.89 -0.23
CA SER A 102 -6.96 -12.43 -1.57
C SER A 102 -8.17 -12.25 -2.50
N ASN A 103 -9.38 -12.47 -2.00
CA ASN A 103 -10.61 -12.24 -2.77
C ASN A 103 -10.82 -10.76 -3.10
N TRP A 104 -10.45 -9.86 -2.19
CA TRP A 104 -10.50 -8.43 -2.45
C TRP A 104 -9.50 -8.03 -3.54
N VAL A 105 -8.25 -8.49 -3.47
CA VAL A 105 -7.20 -8.22 -4.47
C VAL A 105 -7.68 -8.63 -5.86
N LYS A 106 -8.11 -9.88 -6.03
CA LYS A 106 -8.61 -10.41 -7.32
C LYS A 106 -9.72 -9.59 -7.96
N ARG A 107 -10.48 -8.82 -7.17
CA ARG A 107 -11.63 -8.03 -7.65
C ARG A 107 -11.32 -6.55 -7.86
N ASN A 108 -10.22 -6.04 -7.30
CA ASN A 108 -9.98 -4.60 -7.18
C ASN A 108 -8.61 -4.16 -7.71
N THR A 109 -7.75 -5.07 -8.14
CA THR A 109 -6.44 -4.75 -8.72
C THR A 109 -6.33 -5.25 -10.15
N LEU A 110 -5.48 -4.60 -10.95
CA LEU A 110 -5.11 -5.08 -12.28
C LEU A 110 -4.37 -6.41 -12.19
N TYR A 111 -4.36 -7.20 -13.27
CA TYR A 111 -3.85 -8.58 -13.25
C TYR A 111 -2.38 -8.67 -12.79
N ASN A 112 -1.48 -7.88 -13.37
CA ASN A 112 -0.05 -7.93 -13.04
C ASN A 112 0.25 -7.49 -11.60
N ASP A 113 -0.36 -6.39 -11.14
CA ASP A 113 -0.21 -5.93 -9.76
C ASP A 113 -0.89 -6.88 -8.77
N GLY A 114 -1.99 -7.51 -9.21
CA GLY A 114 -2.76 -8.47 -8.44
C GLY A 114 -1.98 -9.75 -8.15
N GLU A 115 -1.22 -10.28 -9.10
CA GLU A 115 -0.37 -11.46 -8.85
C GLU A 115 0.70 -11.18 -7.80
N ILE A 116 1.40 -10.05 -7.91
CA ILE A 116 2.43 -9.64 -6.93
C ILE A 116 1.80 -9.42 -5.55
N LEU A 117 0.63 -8.77 -5.51
CA LEU A 117 -0.07 -8.50 -4.27
C LEU A 117 -0.61 -9.79 -3.63
N LEU A 118 -1.06 -10.77 -4.43
CA LEU A 118 -1.48 -12.09 -3.94
C LEU A 118 -0.31 -12.87 -3.34
N GLU A 119 0.86 -12.89 -4.00
CA GLU A 119 2.09 -13.49 -3.43
C GLU A 119 2.40 -12.85 -2.07
N ARG A 120 2.20 -11.53 -1.95
CA ARG A 120 2.41 -10.80 -0.69
C ARG A 120 1.39 -11.17 0.38
N VAL A 121 0.11 -11.27 0.03
CA VAL A 121 -0.94 -11.72 0.96
C VAL A 121 -0.58 -13.08 1.54
N GLU A 122 -0.14 -14.03 0.70
CA GLU A 122 0.25 -15.37 1.14
C GLU A 122 1.41 -15.33 2.13
N LYS A 123 2.51 -14.65 1.79
CA LYS A 123 3.69 -14.52 2.67
C LYS A 123 3.36 -13.87 4.01
N CYS A 124 2.69 -12.73 3.99
CA CYS A 124 2.30 -12.02 5.21
C CYS A 124 1.36 -12.88 6.07
N SER A 125 0.47 -13.65 5.45
CA SER A 125 -0.48 -14.51 6.16
C SER A 125 0.14 -15.80 6.71
N GLU A 126 1.19 -16.35 6.11
CA GLU A 126 1.92 -17.49 6.67
C GLU A 126 2.58 -17.14 8.01
N GLU A 127 3.31 -16.04 8.06
CA GLU A 127 3.94 -15.53 9.29
C GLU A 127 2.88 -15.19 10.37
N LEU A 128 1.76 -14.62 9.95
CA LEU A 128 0.64 -14.32 10.83
C LEU A 128 -0.01 -15.59 11.43
N LYS A 129 -0.06 -16.70 10.69
CA LYS A 129 -0.57 -17.97 11.24
C LYS A 129 0.31 -18.50 12.37
N TYR A 130 1.62 -18.30 12.29
CA TYR A 130 2.52 -18.70 13.37
C TYR A 130 2.26 -17.86 14.63
N SER A 131 2.03 -16.56 14.50
CA SER A 131 1.73 -15.70 15.66
C SER A 131 0.37 -16.00 16.32
N PHE A 132 -0.64 -16.50 15.60
CA PHE A 132 -1.90 -16.90 16.24
C PHE A 132 -1.83 -18.20 17.01
N ASN A 133 -1.02 -19.14 16.53
CA ASN A 133 -0.93 -20.48 17.10
C ASN A 133 0.19 -20.59 18.15
N SER A 134 0.87 -19.50 18.49
CA SER A 134 1.96 -19.47 19.46
C SER A 134 1.99 -18.13 20.20
N ASN A 135 2.65 -18.04 21.36
CA ASN A 135 2.82 -16.77 22.10
C ASN A 135 3.89 -15.89 21.44
N ILE A 136 3.82 -15.73 20.12
CA ILE A 136 4.82 -15.10 19.27
C ILE A 136 4.18 -13.88 18.60
N ASN A 137 4.97 -12.82 18.46
CA ASN A 137 4.54 -11.60 17.80
C ASN A 137 4.72 -11.69 16.28
N PHE A 138 3.76 -11.12 15.55
CA PHE A 138 3.84 -10.89 14.12
C PHE A 138 4.67 -9.62 13.85
N LEU A 139 5.78 -9.75 13.13
CA LEU A 139 6.67 -8.65 12.78
C LEU A 139 6.94 -8.63 11.28
N ALA A 140 6.55 -7.54 10.62
CA ALA A 140 6.68 -7.41 9.16
C ALA A 140 8.13 -7.54 8.67
N ASP A 141 9.10 -7.10 9.48
CA ASP A 141 10.53 -7.11 9.16
C ASP A 141 11.12 -8.51 8.99
N ASN A 142 10.40 -9.56 9.43
CA ASN A 142 10.88 -10.95 9.37
C ASN A 142 10.30 -11.74 8.20
N VAL A 143 9.29 -11.21 7.50
CA VAL A 143 8.50 -11.96 6.50
C VAL A 143 9.33 -12.37 5.27
N ASP A 144 10.40 -11.64 4.96
CA ASP A 144 11.29 -11.93 3.83
C ASP A 144 12.68 -12.43 4.26
N LYS A 145 12.88 -12.70 5.56
CA LYS A 145 14.17 -13.15 6.09
C LYS A 145 14.21 -14.67 6.25
N PRO A 146 15.39 -15.29 6.12
CA PRO A 146 15.53 -16.72 6.41
C PRO A 146 15.13 -17.01 7.87
N LYS A 147 14.43 -18.13 8.10
CA LYS A 147 13.83 -18.59 9.39
C LYS A 147 14.76 -18.67 10.62
N ASN A 148 16.02 -18.24 10.51
CA ASN A 148 17.03 -18.32 11.57
C ASN A 148 17.10 -17.07 12.48
N GLU A 149 16.39 -15.98 12.18
CA GLU A 149 16.30 -14.86 13.12
C GLU A 149 15.36 -15.23 14.27
N ARG A 150 15.93 -15.44 15.46
CA ARG A 150 15.20 -15.72 16.70
C ARG A 150 14.09 -14.69 16.89
N LEU A 151 12.84 -15.13 16.73
CA LEU A 151 11.66 -14.39 17.16
C LEU A 151 11.84 -14.04 18.64
N ARG A 152 11.96 -12.74 18.94
CA ARG A 152 11.96 -12.26 20.31
C ARG A 152 10.59 -12.56 20.90
N THR A 153 10.52 -13.56 21.77
CA THR A 153 9.35 -13.85 22.58
C THR A 153 9.23 -12.77 23.66
N SER A 154 8.33 -11.82 23.43
CA SER A 154 7.77 -10.93 24.45
C SER A 154 6.27 -10.82 24.21
N GLU A 155 5.54 -10.25 25.18
CA GLU A 155 4.08 -10.14 25.27
C GLU A 155 3.33 -10.09 23.92
N GLY A 156 2.19 -10.79 23.89
CA GLY A 156 1.34 -10.88 22.71
C GLY A 156 0.84 -9.51 22.25
N GLN A 157 0.92 -9.27 20.95
CA GLN A 157 0.39 -8.07 20.31
C GLN A 157 -1.14 -8.01 20.37
N SER A 158 -1.65 -6.79 20.53
CA SER A 158 -3.05 -6.48 20.33
C SER A 158 -3.45 -6.61 18.85
N LYS A 159 -4.75 -6.71 18.60
CA LYS A 159 -5.33 -6.85 17.25
C LYS A 159 -5.02 -5.66 16.34
N CYS A 160 -4.93 -4.45 16.90
CA CYS A 160 -4.58 -3.27 16.12
C CYS A 160 -3.10 -3.30 15.72
N GLU A 161 -2.21 -3.74 16.61
CA GLU A 161 -0.76 -3.87 16.34
C GLU A 161 -0.51 -4.94 15.28
N ILE A 162 -1.23 -6.06 15.36
CA ILE A 162 -1.20 -7.09 14.30
C ILE A 162 -1.63 -6.50 12.96
N SER A 163 -2.67 -5.67 12.93
CA SER A 163 -3.15 -5.02 11.69
C SER A 163 -2.16 -3.99 11.15
N LEU A 164 -1.51 -3.24 12.04
CA LEU A 164 -0.44 -2.30 11.70
C LEU A 164 0.73 -3.03 11.04
N GLU A 165 1.23 -4.08 11.68
CA GLU A 165 2.31 -4.89 11.15
C GLU A 165 1.89 -5.58 9.84
N TYR A 166 0.64 -6.02 9.72
CA TYR A 166 0.16 -6.63 8.48
C TYR A 166 0.12 -5.61 7.35
N MET A 167 -0.29 -4.36 7.63
CA MET A 167 -0.21 -3.26 6.66
C MET A 167 1.24 -3.00 6.24
N LYS A 168 2.19 -2.97 7.17
CA LYS A 168 3.63 -2.82 6.84
C LYS A 168 4.10 -3.92 5.91
N CYS A 169 3.74 -5.17 6.19
CA CYS A 169 4.09 -6.30 5.35
C CYS A 169 3.49 -6.15 3.94
N MET A 170 2.20 -5.78 3.86
CA MET A 170 1.50 -5.57 2.58
C MET A 170 2.05 -4.39 1.78
N ALA A 171 2.54 -3.34 2.46
CA ALA A 171 3.10 -2.14 1.86
C ALA A 171 4.62 -2.22 1.63
N ASN A 172 5.28 -3.31 2.03
CA ASN A 172 6.74 -3.36 2.09
C ASN A 172 7.36 -3.14 0.68
N PRO A 173 8.20 -2.10 0.51
CA PRO A 173 8.67 -1.59 -0.78
C PRO A 173 9.78 -2.41 -1.44
N SER A 174 10.20 -3.56 -0.88
CA SER A 174 11.35 -4.32 -1.43
C SER A 174 11.13 -4.86 -2.85
N LYS A 175 9.88 -4.96 -3.30
CA LYS A 175 9.50 -5.07 -4.70
C LYS A 175 8.64 -3.86 -5.03
N ILE A 176 9.25 -2.73 -5.41
CA ILE A 176 8.51 -1.56 -5.91
C ILE A 176 7.79 -2.02 -7.17
N THR A 177 6.52 -2.36 -7.06
CA THR A 177 5.61 -2.24 -8.19
C THR A 177 5.55 -0.75 -8.53
N GLU A 178 5.50 -0.42 -9.82
CA GLU A 178 5.35 0.97 -10.25
C GLU A 178 4.09 1.62 -9.62
N CYS A 179 3.12 0.79 -9.18
CA CYS A 179 1.88 1.16 -8.50
C CYS A 179 1.71 0.44 -7.14
N PRO A 180 2.09 1.06 -6.01
CA PRO A 180 1.82 0.50 -4.68
C PRO A 180 0.32 0.63 -4.32
N VAL A 181 -0.37 -0.50 -4.15
CA VAL A 181 -1.80 -0.56 -3.80
C VAL A 181 -2.05 -0.11 -2.36
N PHE A 182 -1.35 -0.75 -1.41
CA PHE A 182 -1.31 -0.34 -0.01
C PHE A 182 -0.13 0.61 0.19
N GLN A 183 -0.40 1.75 0.81
CA GLN A 183 0.61 2.74 1.15
C GLN A 183 0.78 2.75 2.66
N PHE A 184 2.04 2.68 3.08
CA PHE A 184 2.43 2.84 4.47
C PHE A 184 3.45 3.98 4.54
N PRO A 185 3.08 5.16 5.09
CA PRO A 185 4.02 6.26 5.28
C PRO A 185 5.11 5.94 6.31
#